data_AF-A0A529NGI8-F1
#
_entry.id   AF-A0A529NGI8-F1
#
_cell.length_a   1.000
_cell.length_b   1.000
_cell.length_c   1.000
_cell.angle_alpha   90.00
_cell.angle_beta   90.00
_cell.angle_gamma   90.00
#
_symmetry.space_group_name_H-M   'P 1'
#
loop_
_entity.id
_entity.type
_entity.pdbx_description
1 polymer ?
#
loop_
_entity_poly.entity_id
_entity_poly.type
_entity_poly.pdbx_seq_one_letter_code
_entity_poly.pdbx_strand_id
1 'polypeptide(L)'
;MWTPTQEQLSLRSSSDHTFNVTLFEGLHSSDFCGWIEAHASNRTVLAVTTPTVERLYGNEIRAAFASVGLKPSWLVLNCTERTETMKS
;
A
#
# COMPACT_ATOMS: atom_id res chain seq x y z
N MET A 1 -0.23 -6.55 -20.56
CA MET A 1 -1.17 -6.51 -19.42
C MET A 1 -0.55 -7.33 -18.32
N TRP A 2 -0.04 -6.68 -17.28
CA TRP A 2 0.44 -7.36 -16.08
C TRP A 2 -0.77 -7.73 -15.22
N THR A 3 -0.81 -8.96 -14.71
CA THR A 3 -1.94 -9.47 -13.93
C THR A 3 -1.51 -9.50 -12.46
N PRO A 4 -2.10 -8.69 -11.58
CA PRO A 4 -1.73 -8.71 -10.18
C PRO A 4 -1.95 -10.09 -9.57
N THR A 5 -0.92 -10.63 -8.93
CA THR A 5 -1.07 -11.83 -8.10
C THR A 5 -1.81 -11.42 -6.84
N GLN A 6 -3.03 -11.93 -6.68
CA GLN A 6 -3.87 -11.65 -5.53
C GLN A 6 -3.48 -12.61 -4.41
N GLU A 7 -2.71 -12.13 -3.44
CA GLU A 7 -2.46 -12.87 -2.21
C GLU A 7 -3.56 -12.53 -1.18
N GLN A 8 -3.79 -13.43 -0.22
CA GLN A 8 -4.81 -13.25 0.81
C GLN A 8 -4.14 -13.15 2.18
N LEU A 9 -4.24 -11.98 2.82
CA LEU A 9 -3.84 -11.78 4.21
C LEU A 9 -5.04 -12.01 5.12
N SER A 10 -4.89 -12.90 6.09
CA SER A 10 -5.91 -13.17 7.12
C SER A 10 -5.47 -12.57 8.44
N LEU A 11 -6.21 -11.58 8.94
CA LEU A 11 -6.03 -11.09 10.31
C LEU A 11 -7.02 -11.81 11.22
N ARG A 12 -6.49 -12.58 12.18
CA ARG A 12 -7.30 -13.20 13.23
C ARG A 12 -7.71 -12.12 14.24
N SER A 13 -8.93 -11.60 14.08
CA SER A 13 -9.63 -10.75 15.04
C SER A 13 -10.84 -11.52 15.60
N SER A 14 -11.70 -10.89 16.41
CA SER A 14 -12.99 -11.46 16.87
C SER A 14 -13.95 -11.80 15.72
N SER A 15 -13.63 -11.37 14.50
CA SER A 15 -14.34 -11.62 13.25
C SER A 15 -13.32 -11.88 12.14
N ASP A 16 -13.60 -12.86 11.29
CA ASP A 16 -12.74 -13.19 10.14
C ASP A 16 -12.80 -12.06 9.11
N HIS A 17 -11.66 -11.39 8.92
CA HIS A 17 -11.51 -10.34 7.91
C HIS A 17 -10.58 -10.83 6.80
N THR A 18 -11.07 -10.79 5.57
CA THR A 18 -10.30 -11.11 4.36
C THR A 18 -9.76 -9.82 3.73
N PHE A 19 -8.45 -9.74 3.56
CA PHE A 19 -7.79 -8.63 2.87
C PHE A 19 -7.29 -9.09 1.51
N ASN A 20 -7.65 -8.33 0.47
CA ASN A 20 -7.05 -8.50 -0.85
C ASN A 20 -5.68 -7.86 -0.85
N VAL A 21 -4.66 -8.65 -1.17
CA VAL A 21 -3.28 -8.18 -1.32
C VAL A 21 -2.98 -8.09 -2.80
N THR A 22 -2.31 -7.02 -3.20
CA THR A 22 -1.82 -6.87 -4.56
C THR A 22 -0.38 -6.38 -4.50
N LEU A 23 0.51 -7.11 -5.17
CA LEU A 23 1.90 -6.72 -5.35
C LEU A 23 1.98 -5.68 -6.47
N PHE A 24 3.01 -4.83 -6.51
CA PHE A 24 3.24 -3.94 -7.64
C PHE A 24 4.75 -3.87 -7.89
N GLU A 25 5.17 -3.86 -9.16
CA GLU A 25 6.59 -3.76 -9.51
C GLU A 25 7.16 -2.35 -9.21
N GLY A 26 6.29 -1.36 -9.01
CA GLY A 26 6.69 -0.01 -8.60
C GLY A 26 5.50 0.91 -8.35
N LEU A 27 5.74 1.93 -7.51
CA LEU A 27 4.73 2.89 -7.06
C LEU A 27 4.33 3.93 -8.12
N HIS A 28 5.16 4.08 -9.16
CA HIS A 28 4.89 4.94 -10.31
C HIS A 28 4.28 4.17 -11.49
N SER A 29 4.00 2.88 -11.33
CA SER A 29 3.33 2.12 -12.39
C SER A 29 1.93 2.70 -12.62
N SER A 30 1.53 2.81 -13.89
CA SER A 30 0.14 3.08 -14.26
C SER A 30 -0.83 2.12 -13.56
N ASP A 31 -0.35 0.91 -13.27
CA ASP A 31 -1.09 -0.17 -12.64
C ASP A 31 -1.41 0.15 -11.17
N PHE A 32 -0.50 0.81 -10.43
CA PHE A 32 -0.76 1.23 -9.05
C PHE A 32 -1.84 2.31 -8.97
N CYS A 33 -1.70 3.38 -9.76
CA CYS A 33 -2.71 4.45 -9.81
C CYS A 33 -4.07 3.93 -10.28
N GLY A 34 -4.09 3.12 -11.34
CA GLY A 34 -5.31 2.49 -11.85
C GLY A 34 -5.96 1.54 -10.84
N TRP A 35 -5.16 0.83 -10.06
CA TRP A 35 -5.67 -0.02 -8.98
C TRP A 35 -6.33 0.81 -7.87
N ILE A 36 -5.71 1.92 -7.44
CA ILE A 36 -6.28 2.82 -6.44
C ILE A 36 -7.63 3.35 -6.96
N GLU A 37 -7.67 3.85 -8.19
CA GLU A 37 -8.90 4.38 -8.78
C GLU A 37 -10.02 3.31 -8.81
N ALA A 38 -9.70 2.09 -9.21
CA ALA A 38 -10.66 1.00 -9.30
C ALA A 38 -11.19 0.51 -7.94
N HIS A 39 -10.37 0.52 -6.88
CA HIS A 39 -10.71 -0.14 -5.61
C HIS A 39 -10.98 0.82 -4.45
N ALA A 40 -10.51 2.06 -4.54
CA ALA A 40 -10.59 3.03 -3.45
C ALA A 40 -11.46 4.26 -3.76
N SER A 41 -11.90 4.44 -5.01
CA SER A 41 -12.86 5.49 -5.35
C SER A 41 -14.13 5.34 -4.49
N ASN A 42 -14.53 6.42 -3.81
CA ASN A 42 -15.65 6.49 -2.86
C ASN A 42 -15.48 5.72 -1.53
N ARG A 43 -14.26 5.35 -1.15
CA ARG A 43 -14.01 4.69 0.15
C ARG A 43 -13.14 5.56 1.06
N THR A 44 -13.36 5.44 2.36
CA THR A 44 -12.39 5.93 3.34
C THR A 44 -11.18 5.00 3.31
N VAL A 45 -10.01 5.56 2.99
CA VAL A 45 -8.75 4.81 2.91
C VAL A 45 -7.89 5.11 4.13
N LEU A 46 -7.41 4.06 4.78
CA LEU A 46 -6.31 4.13 5.74
C LEU A 46 -5.07 3.50 5.09
N ALA A 47 -4.07 4.33 4.81
CA ALA A 47 -2.77 3.85 4.37
C ALA A 47 -1.91 3.54 5.59
N VAL A 48 -1.43 2.30 5.67
CA VAL A 48 -0.57 1.83 6.75
C VAL A 48 0.79 1.49 6.16
N THR A 49 1.84 2.17 6.64
CA THR A 49 3.23 1.94 6.19
C THR A 49 4.12 1.56 7.36
N THR A 50 5.22 0.87 7.07
CA THR A 50 6.30 0.72 8.04
C THR A 50 7.25 1.92 7.99
N PRO A 51 8.09 2.16 9.01
CA PRO A 51 9.00 3.32 9.03
C PRO A 51 9.95 3.40 7.83
N THR A 52 10.45 2.26 7.33
CA THR A 52 11.35 2.19 6.19
C THR A 52 10.63 2.52 4.90
N VAL A 53 9.42 1.98 4.69
CA VAL A 53 8.60 2.32 3.52
C VAL A 53 8.21 3.79 3.54
N GLU A 54 7.80 4.31 4.69
CA GLU A 54 7.49 5.73 4.86
C GLU A 54 8.67 6.61 4.46
N ARG A 55 9.87 6.31 4.97
CA ARG A 55 11.08 7.08 4.70
C ARG A 55 11.50 7.03 3.22
N LEU A 56 11.38 5.86 2.59
CA LEU A 56 11.87 5.66 1.22
C LEU A 56 10.86 6.06 0.14
N TYR A 57 9.56 5.92 0.42
CA TYR A 57 8.51 5.96 -0.59
C TYR A 57 7.25 6.73 -0.18
N GLY A 58 7.19 7.27 1.04
CA GLY A 58 5.96 7.87 1.56
C GLY A 58 5.45 9.05 0.73
N ASN A 59 6.35 9.84 0.14
CA ASN A 59 5.97 10.98 -0.70
C ASN A 59 5.37 10.53 -2.04
N GLU A 60 5.94 9.52 -2.66
CA GLU A 60 5.51 8.92 -3.91
C GLU A 60 4.13 8.29 -3.77
N ILE A 61 3.90 7.55 -2.69
CA ILE A 61 2.58 6.95 -2.41
C ILE A 61 1.52 8.04 -2.20
N ARG A 62 1.85 9.11 -1.45
CA ARG A 62 0.93 10.25 -1.27
C ARG A 62 0.61 10.94 -2.60
N ALA A 63 1.60 11.13 -3.46
CA ALA A 63 1.40 11.71 -4.78
C ALA A 63 0.49 10.84 -5.67
N ALA A 64 0.61 9.51 -5.58
CA ALA A 64 -0.27 8.59 -6.31
C ALA A 64 -1.73 8.62 -5.82
N PHE A 65 -1.97 8.75 -4.50
CA PHE A 65 -3.33 8.97 -4.02
C PHE A 65 -3.88 10.33 -4.45
N ALA A 66 -3.04 11.38 -4.39
CA ALA A 66 -3.44 12.72 -4.78
C ALA A 66 -3.76 12.83 -6.27
N SER A 67 -3.06 12.11 -7.15
CA SER A 67 -3.31 12.12 -8.60
C SER A 67 -4.68 11.57 -8.98
N VAL A 68 -5.26 10.69 -8.15
CA VAL A 68 -6.63 10.17 -8.31
C VAL A 68 -7.64 10.89 -7.40
N GLY A 69 -7.27 12.04 -6.82
CA GLY A 69 -8.17 12.87 -6.01
C GLY A 69 -8.49 12.31 -4.62
N LEU A 70 -7.71 11.35 -4.11
CA LEU A 70 -7.91 10.75 -2.80
C LEU A 70 -6.93 11.31 -1.77
N LYS A 71 -7.41 11.45 -0.53
CA LYS A 71 -6.59 11.82 0.63
C LYS A 71 -6.79 10.80 1.75
N PRO A 72 -5.97 9.73 1.80
CA PRO A 72 -6.09 8.71 2.84
C PRO A 72 -5.73 9.27 4.23
N SER A 73 -6.30 8.67 5.27
CA SER A 73 -5.70 8.73 6.60
C SER A 73 -4.40 7.94 6.59
N TRP A 74 -3.42 8.35 7.40
CA TRP A 74 -2.07 7.80 7.33
C TRP A 74 -1.61 7.30 8.69
N LEU A 75 -1.08 6.07 8.73
CA LEU A 75 -0.53 5.47 9.93
C LEU A 75 0.84 4.87 9.60
N VAL A 76 1.88 5.35 10.28
CA VAL A 76 3.20 4.72 10.26
C VAL A 76 3.28 3.79 11.47
N LEU A 77 3.48 2.50 11.23
CA LEU A 77 3.60 1.51 12.29
C LEU A 77 4.84 1.79 13.14
N ASN A 78 4.68 1.73 14.45
CA ASN A 78 5.82 1.76 15.37
C ASN A 78 6.42 0.36 15.49
N CYS A 79 7.12 -0.09 14.46
CA CYS A 79 7.81 -1.37 14.43
C CYS A 79 9.32 -1.20 14.28
N THR A 80 10.09 -2.05 14.96
CA THR A 80 11.54 -2.11 14.79
C THR A 80 11.83 -2.93 13.55
N GLU A 81 12.23 -2.26 12.47
CA GLU A 81 12.65 -2.95 11.25
C GLU A 81 14.14 -3.22 11.30
N ARG A 82 14.54 -4.47 11.03
CA ARG A 82 15.93 -4.74 10.66
C ARG A 82 16.13 -4.14 9.28
N THR A 83 16.95 -3.09 9.19
CA THR A 83 17.47 -2.61 7.90
C THR A 83 18.28 -3.75 7.27
N GLU A 84 17.63 -4.50 6.38
CA GLU A 84 18.32 -5.38 5.44
C GLU A 84 18.95 -4.48 4.39
N THR A 85 20.24 -4.15 4.55
CA THR A 85 21.03 -3.58 3.46
C THR A 85 21.23 -4.66 2.42
N MET A 86 20.97 -4.36 1.14
CA MET A 86 21.35 -5.26 0.04
C MET A 86 22.81 -5.68 0.21
N LYS A 87 23.04 -6.98 0.35
CA LYS A 87 24.40 -7.52 0.30
C LYS A 87 24.95 -7.24 -1.09
N SER A 88 26.04 -6.47 -1.13
CA SER A 88 26.81 -6.15 -2.34
C SER A 88 27.41 -7.39 -2.97
#